data_AF-C1MTK7-F1
#
_entry.id   AF-C1MTK7-F1
#
_cell.length_a   1.000
_cell.length_b   1.000
_cell.length_c   1.000
_cell.angle_alpha   90.00
_cell.angle_beta   90.00
_cell.angle_gamma   90.00
#
_symmetry.space_group_name_H-M   'P 1'
#
loop_
_entity.id
_entity.type
_entity.pdbx_description
1 polymer ?
#
loop_
_entity_poly.entity_id
_entity_poly.type
_entity_poly.pdbx_seq_one_letter_code
_entity_poly.pdbx_strand_id
1 'polypeptide(L)'
;MQVIQRDKFRNERVFPLQSLRQAARVAVVYGDAEKVAKDLAAATPYRRRLEQSRILVVPVVDRGDKRGQGASSDAVADVGPGRWELLKDVVVAWPGAGAGRWLAWPTKNDAWAGYFRRLLLSAGAKNAAGGYVTVGVNGQVRGSGSGSPSWDVLLSTFPRNRPGNKADAAAEAAWRSATVDYQGDLSVNDPAMKDIRGDGAARPIGTTLELPSDGPAREVLKVHDAFYDALSRGDEAAMAAAWRGGERKKPSPLERFIERGAVLDGWATVLRPDRRPEGLKLSDVDVTIERDVATVSVLESVGNGATLLATQTYDKTDSDEGAGWTLRSHYTIPYGKDTVAKIALRCDERGCVAVPAKAVASEPPR
;
A
#
# COMPACT_ATOMS: atom_id res chain seq x y z
N MET A 1 -1.20 -25.06 -2.54
CA MET A 1 -1.95 -23.78 -2.52
C MET A 1 -1.90 -23.15 -3.91
N GLN A 2 -3.04 -23.00 -4.57
CA GLN A 2 -3.18 -22.37 -5.91
C GLN A 2 -3.95 -21.05 -5.81
N VAL A 3 -3.58 -20.09 -6.65
CA VAL A 3 -4.25 -18.79 -6.75
C VAL A 3 -4.74 -18.54 -8.16
N ILE A 4 -5.74 -17.67 -8.27
CA ILE A 4 -6.27 -17.13 -9.50
C ILE A 4 -6.05 -15.63 -9.53
N GLN A 5 -5.51 -15.14 -10.62
CA GLN A 5 -5.43 -13.72 -10.90
C GLN A 5 -6.36 -13.40 -12.06
N ARG A 6 -7.07 -12.29 -11.97
CA ARG A 6 -7.88 -11.76 -13.07
C ARG A 6 -7.43 -10.34 -13.39
N ASP A 7 -7.37 -10.01 -14.67
CA ASP A 7 -7.18 -8.62 -15.10
C ASP A 7 -8.52 -7.89 -15.29
N LYS A 8 -8.46 -6.61 -15.65
CA LYS A 8 -9.65 -5.78 -15.90
C LYS A 8 -10.48 -6.22 -17.11
N PHE A 9 -9.91 -7.02 -18.00
CA PHE A 9 -10.59 -7.60 -19.16
C PHE A 9 -11.17 -8.98 -18.87
N ARG A 10 -11.13 -9.40 -17.60
CA ARG A 10 -11.57 -10.71 -17.12
C ARG A 10 -10.75 -11.87 -17.69
N ASN A 11 -9.53 -11.61 -18.19
CA ASN A 11 -8.60 -12.71 -18.47
C ASN A 11 -8.19 -13.33 -17.14
N GLU A 12 -8.24 -14.66 -17.08
CA GLU A 12 -7.99 -15.39 -15.85
C GLU A 12 -6.75 -16.23 -16.00
N ARG A 13 -5.96 -16.26 -14.93
CA ARG A 13 -4.82 -17.15 -14.84
C ARG A 13 -4.76 -17.81 -13.49
N VAL A 14 -4.76 -19.14 -13.52
CA VAL A 14 -4.55 -19.97 -12.34
C VAL A 14 -3.09 -20.42 -12.30
N PHE A 15 -2.45 -20.29 -11.15
CA PHE A 15 -1.08 -20.77 -10.96
C PHE A 15 -0.83 -21.19 -9.50
N PRO A 16 0.07 -22.16 -9.25
CA PRO A 16 0.46 -22.53 -7.89
C PRO A 16 1.37 -21.46 -7.28
N LEU A 17 1.21 -21.14 -5.98
CA LEU A 17 2.13 -20.19 -5.31
C LEU A 17 3.60 -20.63 -5.38
N GLN A 18 3.85 -21.94 -5.50
CA GLN A 18 5.20 -22.49 -5.63
C GLN A 18 5.90 -22.03 -6.92
N SER A 19 5.18 -21.72 -8.01
CA SER A 19 5.80 -21.22 -9.24
C SER A 19 6.38 -19.81 -9.07
N LEU A 20 6.05 -19.12 -7.98
CA LEU A 20 6.60 -17.81 -7.66
C LEU A 20 7.92 -17.87 -6.88
N ARG A 21 8.41 -19.07 -6.51
CA ARG A 21 9.72 -19.20 -5.87
C ARG A 21 10.80 -18.57 -6.76
N GLN A 22 11.70 -17.84 -6.13
CA GLN A 22 12.75 -17.01 -6.72
C GLN A 22 12.24 -15.82 -7.56
N ALA A 23 10.98 -15.83 -8.00
CA ALA A 23 10.38 -14.78 -8.83
C ALA A 23 9.71 -13.68 -8.00
N ALA A 24 8.95 -14.04 -6.96
CA ALA A 24 8.14 -13.11 -6.19
C ALA A 24 7.99 -13.53 -4.72
N ARG A 25 7.55 -12.57 -3.92
CA ARG A 25 7.19 -12.69 -2.51
C ARG A 25 5.68 -12.83 -2.41
N VAL A 26 5.21 -13.43 -1.33
CA VAL A 26 3.77 -13.59 -1.08
C VAL A 26 3.42 -13.00 0.27
N ALA A 27 2.38 -12.18 0.33
CA ALA A 27 1.80 -11.66 1.57
C ALA A 27 0.35 -12.17 1.66
N VAL A 28 0.10 -13.12 2.56
CA VAL A 28 -1.25 -13.62 2.81
C VAL A 28 -1.85 -12.81 3.94
N VAL A 29 -3.06 -12.30 3.73
CA VAL A 29 -3.88 -11.65 4.78
C VAL A 29 -5.10 -12.50 5.05
N TYR A 30 -5.35 -12.80 6.32
CA TYR A 30 -6.41 -13.69 6.76
C TYR A 30 -7.26 -13.04 7.86
N GLY A 31 -8.56 -13.29 7.83
CA GLY A 31 -9.52 -12.82 8.83
C GLY A 31 -10.94 -12.84 8.27
N ASP A 32 -11.89 -12.25 8.98
CA ASP A 32 -13.24 -12.04 8.46
C ASP A 32 -13.26 -11.05 7.26
N ALA A 33 -14.43 -10.88 6.65
CA ALA A 33 -14.58 -10.03 5.47
C ALA A 33 -14.25 -8.56 5.73
N GLU A 34 -14.61 -8.03 6.90
CA GLU A 34 -14.38 -6.63 7.27
C GLU A 34 -12.88 -6.38 7.46
N LYS A 35 -12.20 -7.26 8.19
CA LYS A 35 -10.75 -7.19 8.40
C LYS A 35 -10.00 -7.28 7.08
N VAL A 36 -10.33 -8.27 6.24
CA VAL A 36 -9.66 -8.43 4.94
C VAL A 36 -9.89 -7.22 4.04
N ALA A 37 -11.09 -6.63 4.05
CA ALA A 37 -11.35 -5.39 3.33
C ALA A 37 -10.48 -4.24 3.86
N LYS A 38 -10.36 -4.07 5.19
CA LYS A 38 -9.47 -3.07 5.82
C LYS A 38 -8.00 -3.28 5.45
N ASP A 39 -7.53 -4.52 5.35
CA ASP A 39 -6.14 -4.82 4.99
C ASP A 39 -5.84 -4.48 3.53
N LEU A 40 -6.76 -4.82 2.62
CA LEU A 40 -6.64 -4.52 1.18
C LEU A 40 -6.74 -3.01 0.92
N ALA A 41 -7.64 -2.34 1.63
CA ALA A 41 -7.74 -0.89 1.70
C ALA A 41 -6.39 -0.25 2.05
N ALA A 42 -5.78 -0.69 3.15
CA ALA A 42 -4.48 -0.20 3.60
C ALA A 42 -3.33 -0.54 2.63
N ALA A 43 -3.46 -1.60 1.83
CA ALA A 43 -2.46 -2.00 0.83
C ALA A 43 -2.54 -1.17 -0.47
N THR A 44 -3.73 -0.66 -0.81
CA THR A 44 -4.03 -0.04 -2.11
C THR A 44 -3.14 1.16 -2.44
N PRO A 45 -2.82 2.08 -1.50
CA PRO A 45 -1.87 3.16 -1.75
C PRO A 45 -0.45 2.69 -2.11
N TYR A 46 -0.14 1.44 -1.79
CA TYR A 46 1.16 0.82 -2.05
C TYR A 46 1.15 -0.11 -3.26
N ARG A 47 0.04 -0.26 -4.00
CA ARG A 47 -0.09 -1.21 -5.13
C ARG A 47 1.12 -1.18 -6.06
N ARG A 48 1.56 0.02 -6.47
CA ARG A 48 2.72 0.21 -7.35
C ARG A 48 4.02 -0.26 -6.70
N ARG A 49 4.21 0.01 -5.40
CA ARG A 49 5.39 -0.40 -4.64
C ARG A 49 5.42 -1.91 -4.37
N LEU A 50 4.25 -2.52 -4.17
CA LEU A 50 4.07 -3.96 -4.05
C LEU A 50 4.46 -4.66 -5.36
N GLU A 51 4.03 -4.13 -6.51
CA GLU A 51 4.44 -4.66 -7.82
C GLU A 51 5.94 -4.52 -8.07
N GLN A 52 6.51 -3.34 -7.82
CA GLN A 52 7.95 -3.09 -7.96
C GLN A 52 8.80 -3.98 -7.06
N SER A 53 8.27 -4.30 -5.88
CA SER A 53 8.88 -5.20 -4.91
C SER A 53 8.51 -6.67 -5.15
N ARG A 54 7.77 -6.97 -6.24
CA ARG A 54 7.31 -8.31 -6.65
C ARG A 54 6.61 -9.03 -5.50
N ILE A 55 5.61 -8.37 -4.90
CA ILE A 55 4.84 -8.88 -3.77
C ILE A 55 3.43 -9.18 -4.24
N LEU A 56 3.05 -10.45 -4.17
CA LEU A 56 1.68 -10.91 -4.39
C LEU A 56 0.92 -10.93 -3.07
N VAL A 57 -0.08 -10.07 -2.93
CA VAL A 57 -1.05 -10.10 -1.84
C VAL A 57 -2.13 -11.15 -2.14
N VAL A 58 -2.42 -11.99 -1.15
CA VAL A 58 -3.43 -13.05 -1.25
C VAL A 58 -4.40 -12.93 -0.07
N PRO A 59 -5.60 -12.38 -0.27
CA PRO A 59 -6.62 -12.32 0.77
C PRO A 59 -7.31 -13.68 0.96
N VAL A 60 -7.44 -14.10 2.21
CA VAL A 60 -8.14 -15.33 2.62
C VAL A 60 -9.23 -14.95 3.61
N VAL A 61 -10.47 -15.05 3.17
CA VAL A 61 -11.63 -14.63 3.98
C VAL A 61 -12.16 -15.81 4.77
N ASP A 62 -12.18 -15.71 6.09
CA ASP A 62 -12.89 -16.63 6.96
C ASP A 62 -14.37 -16.25 7.04
N ARG A 63 -15.24 -17.16 6.62
CA ARG A 63 -16.70 -16.97 6.65
C ARG A 63 -17.34 -17.55 7.92
N GLY A 64 -16.52 -18.12 8.82
CA GLY A 64 -16.97 -18.89 9.98
C GLY A 64 -17.62 -20.22 9.59
N ASP A 65 -17.86 -21.07 10.60
CA ASP A 65 -18.59 -22.34 10.43
C ASP A 65 -20.11 -22.10 10.36
N LYS A 66 -20.56 -21.36 9.34
CA LYS A 66 -22.01 -21.27 9.02
C LYS A 66 -22.51 -22.46 8.20
N ARG A 67 -21.64 -23.40 7.82
CA ARG A 67 -22.04 -24.69 7.26
C ARG A 67 -22.21 -25.66 8.42
N GLY A 68 -23.46 -26.04 8.68
CA GLY A 68 -23.80 -27.06 9.67
C GLY A 68 -22.97 -28.33 9.49
N GLN A 69 -22.75 -29.03 10.60
CA GLN A 69 -22.14 -30.34 10.67
C GLN A 69 -22.71 -31.25 9.57
N GLY A 70 -21.88 -31.64 8.58
CA GLY A 70 -22.30 -32.56 7.53
C GLY A 70 -21.71 -32.34 6.13
N ALA A 71 -21.03 -31.23 5.85
CA ALA A 71 -20.37 -31.06 4.55
C ALA A 71 -19.02 -31.79 4.53
N SER A 72 -18.96 -32.90 3.79
CA SER A 72 -17.75 -33.67 3.45
C SER A 72 -16.57 -32.75 3.09
N SER A 73 -15.41 -33.03 3.69
CA SER A 73 -14.14 -32.31 3.50
C SER A 73 -13.55 -32.42 2.09
N ASP A 74 -14.18 -33.19 1.19
CA ASP A 74 -13.75 -33.38 -0.20
C ASP A 74 -14.81 -33.01 -1.25
N ALA A 75 -15.88 -32.32 -0.86
CA ALA A 75 -16.82 -31.75 -1.83
C ALA A 75 -16.23 -30.46 -2.43
N VAL A 76 -15.73 -30.57 -3.66
CA VAL A 76 -15.37 -29.44 -4.54
C VAL A 76 -16.64 -28.63 -4.82
N ALA A 77 -16.91 -27.66 -3.94
CA ALA A 77 -17.63 -26.42 -4.25
C ALA A 77 -16.58 -25.31 -4.04
N ASP A 78 -15.58 -25.22 -4.90
CA ASP A 78 -15.67 -24.70 -6.27
C ASP A 78 -16.13 -23.25 -6.24
N VAL A 79 -15.14 -22.38 -6.07
CA VAL A 79 -15.27 -20.98 -6.45
C VAL A 79 -13.94 -20.48 -7.03
N GLY A 80 -13.76 -20.73 -8.34
CA GLY A 80 -13.66 -19.58 -9.22
C GLY A 80 -14.82 -18.60 -8.92
N PRO A 81 -14.64 -17.30 -9.06
CA PRO A 81 -15.28 -16.23 -8.30
C PRO A 81 -16.82 -16.19 -8.32
N GLY A 82 -17.43 -17.09 -7.56
CA GLY A 82 -18.85 -17.06 -7.18
C GLY A 82 -19.14 -16.05 -6.07
N ARG A 83 -18.25 -15.07 -5.86
CA ARG A 83 -18.52 -13.84 -5.14
C ARG A 83 -17.77 -12.66 -5.77
N TRP A 84 -17.95 -12.49 -7.08
CA TRP A 84 -17.85 -11.15 -7.65
C TRP A 84 -18.71 -10.15 -6.85
N GLU A 85 -19.67 -10.55 -5.99
CA GLU A 85 -20.30 -9.62 -5.03
C GLU A 85 -19.36 -9.13 -3.91
N LEU A 86 -18.51 -9.97 -3.32
CA LEU A 86 -17.49 -9.49 -2.35
C LEU A 86 -16.40 -8.67 -3.05
N LEU A 87 -16.05 -9.08 -4.27
CA LEU A 87 -15.14 -8.37 -5.16
C LEU A 87 -15.78 -7.09 -5.71
N LYS A 88 -17.10 -7.01 -5.92
CA LYS A 88 -17.83 -5.79 -6.27
C LYS A 88 -17.76 -4.89 -5.08
N ASP A 89 -18.09 -5.31 -3.88
CA ASP A 89 -18.02 -4.40 -2.74
C ASP A 89 -16.59 -3.90 -2.49
N VAL A 90 -15.56 -4.73 -2.69
CA VAL A 90 -14.15 -4.29 -2.55
C VAL A 90 -13.62 -3.54 -3.78
N VAL A 91 -13.99 -3.86 -5.02
CA VAL A 91 -13.53 -3.18 -6.26
C VAL A 91 -14.40 -1.96 -6.58
N VAL A 92 -15.66 -1.94 -6.17
CA VAL A 92 -16.59 -0.80 -6.21
C VAL A 92 -16.30 0.14 -5.05
N ALA A 93 -15.99 -0.36 -3.84
CA ALA A 93 -15.48 0.52 -2.78
C ALA A 93 -14.02 0.95 -3.02
N TRP A 94 -13.22 0.13 -3.73
CA TRP A 94 -11.79 0.39 -3.99
C TRP A 94 -11.42 0.12 -5.46
N PRO A 95 -11.74 1.05 -6.39
CA PRO A 95 -11.46 0.88 -7.82
C PRO A 95 -9.98 0.64 -8.17
N GLY A 96 -9.05 1.06 -7.30
CA GLY A 96 -7.60 0.82 -7.45
C GLY A 96 -7.12 -0.56 -7.02
N ALA A 97 -7.95 -1.38 -6.37
CA ALA A 97 -7.54 -2.66 -5.81
C ALA A 97 -7.45 -3.81 -6.84
N GLY A 98 -8.20 -3.73 -7.95
CA GLY A 98 -8.45 -4.85 -8.86
C GLY A 98 -7.65 -4.89 -10.17
N ALA A 99 -6.71 -3.96 -10.42
CA ALA A 99 -6.16 -3.74 -11.77
C ALA A 99 -4.68 -4.13 -11.96
N GLY A 100 -4.03 -4.74 -10.97
CA GLY A 100 -2.57 -4.90 -10.95
C GLY A 100 -2.04 -6.32 -10.73
N ARG A 101 -0.73 -6.51 -10.93
CA ARG A 101 0.00 -7.77 -10.69
C ARG A 101 0.11 -8.16 -9.22
N TRP A 102 -0.12 -7.20 -8.33
CA TRP A 102 0.10 -7.36 -6.89
C TRP A 102 -0.99 -8.16 -6.16
N LEU A 103 -2.12 -8.49 -6.77
CA LEU A 103 -3.25 -9.14 -6.09
C LEU A 103 -3.66 -10.44 -6.79
N ALA A 104 -3.81 -11.53 -6.04
CA ALA A 104 -4.42 -12.77 -6.52
C ALA A 104 -5.26 -13.44 -5.43
N TRP A 105 -6.20 -14.29 -5.83
CA TRP A 105 -7.18 -14.89 -4.94
C TRP A 105 -6.96 -16.39 -4.76
N PRO A 106 -7.19 -16.98 -3.58
CA PRO A 106 -7.08 -18.43 -3.40
C PRO A 106 -8.17 -19.16 -4.20
N THR A 107 -7.81 -20.18 -4.98
CA THR A 107 -8.80 -20.99 -5.73
C THR A 107 -9.69 -21.85 -4.82
N LYS A 108 -9.22 -22.13 -3.60
CA LYS A 108 -9.93 -22.89 -2.56
C LYS A 108 -9.97 -22.09 -1.26
N ASN A 109 -10.65 -20.94 -1.26
CA ASN A 109 -10.68 -20.02 -0.11
C ASN A 109 -11.00 -20.72 1.22
N ASP A 110 -12.07 -21.51 1.28
CA ASP A 110 -12.53 -22.12 2.54
C ASP A 110 -11.50 -23.12 3.10
N ALA A 111 -10.80 -23.86 2.24
CA ALA A 111 -9.73 -24.76 2.64
C ALA A 111 -8.52 -24.00 3.21
N TRP A 112 -8.17 -22.86 2.60
CA TRP A 112 -7.11 -21.98 3.11
C TRP A 112 -7.52 -21.33 4.42
N ALA A 113 -8.75 -20.83 4.52
CA ALA A 113 -9.30 -20.25 5.75
C ALA A 113 -9.25 -21.26 6.89
N GLY A 114 -9.67 -22.51 6.65
CA GLY A 114 -9.56 -23.59 7.64
C GLY A 114 -8.13 -23.90 8.07
N TYR A 115 -7.16 -23.83 7.14
CA TYR A 115 -5.74 -23.97 7.47
C TYR A 115 -5.24 -22.83 8.38
N PHE A 116 -5.49 -21.57 8.02
CA PHE A 116 -5.06 -20.43 8.82
C PHE A 116 -5.76 -20.34 10.17
N ARG A 117 -7.04 -20.71 10.24
CA ARG A 117 -7.79 -20.81 11.50
C ARG A 117 -7.13 -21.80 12.46
N ARG A 118 -6.80 -23.01 11.98
CA ARG A 118 -6.10 -24.02 12.79
C ARG A 118 -4.73 -23.54 13.23
N LEU A 119 -4.01 -22.84 12.35
CA LEU A 119 -2.69 -22.29 12.64
C LEU A 119 -2.74 -21.23 13.76
N LEU A 120 -3.68 -20.28 13.69
CA LEU A 120 -3.85 -19.25 14.73
C LEU A 120 -4.29 -19.85 16.06
N LEU A 121 -5.24 -20.81 16.04
CA LEU A 121 -5.67 -21.55 17.22
C LEU A 121 -4.49 -22.28 17.88
N SER A 122 -3.66 -22.99 17.09
CA SER A 122 -2.49 -23.68 17.63
C SER A 122 -1.44 -22.73 18.21
N ALA A 123 -1.41 -21.47 17.76
CA ALA A 123 -0.51 -20.44 18.27
C ALA A 123 -1.09 -19.67 19.47
N GLY A 124 -2.29 -20.01 19.95
CA GLY A 124 -2.95 -19.31 21.06
C GLY A 124 -3.46 -17.91 20.70
N ALA A 125 -3.53 -17.56 19.42
CA ALA A 125 -4.01 -16.26 18.97
C ALA A 125 -5.54 -16.19 18.98
N LYS A 126 -6.10 -15.01 19.29
CA LYS A 126 -7.54 -14.76 19.18
C LYS A 126 -7.93 -14.68 17.69
N ASN A 127 -8.78 -15.59 17.23
CA ASN A 127 -9.23 -15.63 15.82
C ASN A 127 -9.87 -14.32 15.33
N ALA A 128 -10.50 -13.55 16.22
CA ALA A 128 -11.16 -12.29 15.87
C ALA A 128 -10.21 -11.22 15.29
N ALA A 129 -8.92 -11.27 15.61
CA ALA A 129 -7.94 -10.34 15.03
C ALA A 129 -7.52 -10.73 13.59
N GLY A 130 -7.85 -11.95 13.15
CA GLY A 130 -7.25 -12.53 11.96
C GLY A 130 -5.72 -12.64 12.08
N GLY A 131 -5.04 -12.75 10.95
CA GLY A 131 -3.58 -12.79 10.92
C GLY A 131 -3.01 -12.51 9.54
N TYR A 132 -1.69 -12.53 9.45
CA TYR A 132 -0.97 -12.40 8.20
C TYR A 132 0.28 -13.28 8.20
N VAL A 133 0.76 -13.60 7.01
CA VAL A 133 2.07 -14.21 6.80
C VAL A 133 2.71 -13.65 5.54
N THR A 134 4.01 -13.35 5.62
CA THR A 134 4.83 -12.91 4.49
C THR A 134 5.89 -13.95 4.21
N VAL A 135 6.05 -14.26 2.92
CA VAL A 135 6.95 -15.29 2.42
C VAL A 135 7.92 -14.64 1.44
N GLY A 136 9.22 -14.82 1.68
CA GLY A 136 10.26 -14.32 0.81
C GLY A 136 10.37 -15.12 -0.49
N VAL A 137 11.18 -14.64 -1.43
CA VAL A 137 11.42 -15.31 -2.72
C VAL A 137 11.95 -16.74 -2.58
N ASN A 138 12.66 -17.04 -1.49
CA ASN A 138 13.17 -18.38 -1.21
C ASN A 138 12.13 -19.33 -0.58
N GLY A 139 10.89 -18.88 -0.39
CA GLY A 139 9.82 -19.66 0.22
C GLY A 139 9.87 -19.70 1.75
N GLN A 140 10.80 -18.98 2.40
CA GLN A 140 10.84 -18.88 3.86
C GLN A 140 9.91 -17.78 4.36
N VAL A 141 9.31 -18.00 5.53
CA VAL A 141 8.54 -16.98 6.24
C VAL A 141 9.47 -15.83 6.65
N ARG A 142 9.04 -14.60 6.36
CA ARG A 142 9.77 -13.35 6.68
C ARG A 142 9.07 -12.52 7.74
N GLY A 143 7.79 -12.77 7.97
CA GLY A 143 7.00 -12.15 9.03
C GLY A 143 5.66 -12.85 9.14
N SER A 144 5.12 -12.91 10.35
CA SER A 144 3.79 -13.43 10.63
C SER A 144 3.30 -12.86 11.94
N GLY A 145 1.99 -12.68 12.07
CA GLY A 145 1.39 -12.17 13.30
C GLY A 145 -0.13 -12.23 13.27
N SER A 146 -0.74 -12.04 14.44
CA SER A 146 -2.16 -11.73 14.56
C SER A 146 -2.43 -10.29 14.15
N GLY A 147 -3.59 -10.03 13.53
CA GLY A 147 -3.93 -8.71 13.01
C GLY A 147 -3.60 -8.54 11.53
N SER A 148 -3.40 -7.29 11.12
CA SER A 148 -3.04 -6.89 9.76
C SER A 148 -1.51 -6.93 9.54
N PRO A 149 -1.00 -6.80 8.31
CA PRO A 149 0.41 -6.47 8.09
C PRO A 149 0.63 -4.95 8.11
N SER A 150 1.80 -4.49 8.54
CA SER A 150 2.23 -3.11 8.27
C SER A 150 2.89 -3.06 6.89
N TRP A 151 2.17 -2.56 5.89
CA TRP A 151 2.59 -2.58 4.48
C TRP A 151 3.87 -1.76 4.22
N ASP A 152 4.02 -0.64 4.91
CA ASP A 152 5.20 0.21 4.87
C ASP A 152 6.44 -0.53 5.41
N VAL A 153 6.34 -1.18 6.56
CA VAL A 153 7.39 -2.05 7.12
C VAL A 153 7.79 -3.14 6.13
N LEU A 154 6.79 -3.80 5.58
CA LEU A 154 6.98 -4.88 4.63
C LEU A 154 7.79 -4.39 3.43
N LEU A 155 7.46 -3.23 2.87
CA LEU A 155 8.19 -2.60 1.77
C LEU A 155 9.59 -2.14 2.19
N SER A 156 9.81 -1.68 3.43
CA SER A 156 11.14 -1.32 3.92
C SER A 156 12.09 -2.53 4.02
N THR A 157 11.54 -3.72 4.25
CA THR A 157 12.31 -4.96 4.45
C THR A 157 12.65 -5.68 3.15
N PHE A 158 12.05 -5.29 2.04
CA PHE A 158 12.25 -5.95 0.76
C PHE A 158 12.99 -5.05 -0.23
N PRO A 159 14.23 -5.42 -0.62
CA PRO A 159 15.00 -4.61 -1.54
C PRO A 159 14.30 -4.55 -2.91
N ARG A 160 14.26 -3.35 -3.48
CA ARG A 160 13.85 -3.09 -4.87
C ARG A 160 14.74 -3.88 -5.84
N ASN A 161 14.24 -4.16 -7.04
CA ASN A 161 15.08 -4.61 -8.16
C ASN A 161 16.27 -3.67 -8.33
N ARG A 162 17.48 -4.23 -8.30
CA ARG A 162 18.72 -3.48 -8.49
C ARG A 162 18.94 -3.29 -10.00
N PRO A 163 18.97 -2.04 -10.51
CA PRO A 163 19.24 -1.80 -11.93
C PRO A 163 20.53 -2.49 -12.37
N GLY A 164 20.51 -3.16 -13.52
CA GLY A 164 21.65 -3.90 -14.07
C GLY A 164 21.92 -5.27 -13.41
N ASN A 165 21.18 -5.66 -12.36
CA ASN A 165 21.33 -6.98 -11.77
C ASN A 165 20.61 -8.06 -12.59
N LYS A 166 21.37 -9.02 -13.13
CA LYS A 166 20.83 -10.11 -13.96
C LYS A 166 19.82 -11.00 -13.22
N ALA A 167 20.03 -11.27 -11.94
CA ALA A 167 19.12 -12.10 -11.15
C ALA A 167 17.78 -11.39 -10.89
N ASP A 168 17.82 -10.09 -10.59
CA ASP A 168 16.61 -9.29 -10.41
C ASP A 168 15.83 -9.15 -11.72
N ALA A 169 16.53 -8.96 -12.85
CA ALA A 169 15.92 -8.92 -14.19
C ALA A 169 15.29 -10.27 -14.58
N ALA A 170 15.97 -11.39 -14.34
CA ALA A 170 15.43 -12.72 -14.60
C ALA A 170 14.22 -13.03 -13.70
N ALA A 171 14.28 -12.63 -12.43
CA ALA A 171 13.19 -12.83 -11.51
C ALA A 171 11.98 -11.92 -11.82
N GLU A 172 12.22 -10.71 -12.34
CA GLU A 172 11.17 -9.85 -12.89
C GLU A 172 10.53 -10.46 -14.13
N ALA A 173 11.32 -10.98 -15.06
CA ALA A 173 10.80 -11.68 -16.23
C ALA A 173 9.96 -12.91 -15.84
N ALA A 174 10.42 -13.69 -14.86
CA ALA A 174 9.69 -14.83 -14.32
C ALA A 174 8.37 -14.40 -13.63
N TRP A 175 8.40 -13.33 -12.84
CA TRP A 175 7.19 -12.74 -12.23
C TRP A 175 6.19 -12.28 -13.28
N ARG A 176 6.65 -11.53 -14.30
CA ARG A 176 5.82 -11.06 -15.40
C ARG A 176 5.24 -12.20 -16.22
N SER A 177 6.03 -13.25 -16.43
CA SER A 177 5.60 -14.46 -17.12
C SER A 177 4.62 -15.27 -16.32
N ALA A 178 4.67 -15.27 -14.98
CA ALA A 178 3.78 -16.04 -14.10
C ALA A 178 2.45 -15.34 -13.81
N THR A 179 2.44 -14.00 -13.80
CA THR A 179 1.25 -13.18 -13.50
C THR A 179 0.62 -12.58 -14.75
N VAL A 180 -0.59 -12.06 -14.61
CA VAL A 180 -1.30 -11.32 -15.67
C VAL A 180 -1.02 -9.83 -15.52
N ASP A 181 -0.61 -9.17 -16.61
CA ASP A 181 -0.57 -7.70 -16.69
C ASP A 181 -1.73 -7.15 -17.50
N TYR A 182 -1.93 -5.86 -17.31
CA TYR A 182 -2.48 -5.00 -18.34
C TYR A 182 -1.49 -4.82 -19.52
N GLN A 183 -1.88 -5.23 -20.73
CA GLN A 183 -1.28 -4.76 -21.99
C GLN A 183 -2.41 -4.24 -22.90
N GLY A 184 -2.69 -2.94 -22.87
CA GLY A 184 -3.67 -2.31 -23.75
C GLY A 184 -3.70 -0.80 -23.61
N ASP A 185 -4.32 -0.09 -24.55
CA ASP A 185 -4.59 1.34 -24.46
C ASP A 185 -5.98 1.57 -23.82
N LEU A 186 -6.15 2.68 -23.10
CA LEU A 186 -7.39 3.01 -22.39
C LEU A 186 -8.43 3.60 -23.36
N SER A 187 -9.12 2.74 -24.12
CA SER A 187 -10.40 3.13 -24.73
C SER A 187 -11.43 2.02 -24.52
N VAL A 188 -12.29 2.19 -23.51
CA VAL A 188 -13.47 1.34 -23.34
C VAL A 188 -14.69 2.23 -23.14
N ASN A 189 -15.53 2.30 -24.17
CA ASN A 189 -16.86 2.89 -24.15
C ASN A 189 -17.85 1.92 -23.48
N ASP A 190 -17.73 1.67 -22.18
CA ASP A 190 -18.74 0.94 -21.41
C ASP A 190 -19.58 1.94 -20.57
N PRO A 191 -20.88 2.11 -20.85
CA PRO A 191 -21.74 3.05 -20.14
C PRO A 191 -21.90 2.76 -18.64
N ALA A 192 -21.57 1.54 -18.16
CA ALA A 192 -21.62 1.19 -16.73
C ALA A 192 -20.36 1.57 -15.93
N MET A 193 -19.28 2.01 -16.59
CA MET A 193 -18.01 2.41 -15.95
C MET A 193 -17.72 3.92 -16.04
N LYS A 194 -18.69 4.74 -16.48
CA LYS A 194 -18.50 6.20 -16.70
C LYS A 194 -18.09 6.98 -15.45
N ASP A 195 -18.39 6.47 -14.26
CA ASP A 195 -18.09 7.13 -12.98
C ASP A 195 -16.85 6.53 -12.25
N ILE A 196 -16.16 5.57 -12.87
CA ILE A 196 -14.97 4.92 -12.29
C ILE A 196 -13.72 5.53 -12.94
N ARG A 197 -13.10 6.51 -12.27
CA ARG A 197 -11.80 7.06 -12.68
C ARG A 197 -10.70 6.60 -11.72
N GLY A 198 -9.99 5.55 -12.12
CA GLY A 198 -8.65 5.26 -11.61
C GLY A 198 -7.62 5.87 -12.55
N ASP A 199 -7.26 7.14 -12.36
CA ASP A 199 -6.15 7.75 -13.11
C ASP A 199 -4.84 7.22 -12.54
N GLY A 200 -4.44 6.05 -13.05
CA GLY A 200 -3.26 5.33 -12.59
C GLY A 200 -3.17 3.97 -13.23
N ALA A 201 -3.05 3.93 -14.57
CA ALA A 201 -2.75 2.70 -15.28
C ALA A 201 -1.42 2.10 -14.76
N ALA A 202 -1.45 0.82 -14.34
CA ALA A 202 -0.23 0.05 -14.12
C ALA A 202 0.55 0.00 -15.45
N ARG A 203 1.73 0.63 -15.49
CA ARG A 203 2.63 0.66 -16.65
C ARG A 203 4.05 0.26 -16.23
N PRO A 204 4.92 -0.14 -17.18
CA PRO A 204 6.22 -0.73 -16.87
C PRO A 204 7.09 0.13 -15.95
N ILE A 205 7.86 -0.55 -15.11
CA ILE A 205 8.86 0.02 -14.20
C ILE A 205 9.79 0.98 -14.98
N GLY A 206 9.93 2.21 -14.49
CA GLY A 206 10.81 3.23 -15.07
C GLY A 206 10.14 4.24 -16.00
N THR A 207 8.81 4.18 -16.18
CA THR A 207 8.06 5.25 -16.84
C THR A 207 7.68 6.35 -15.85
N THR A 208 8.20 7.56 -16.08
CA THR A 208 7.67 8.78 -15.46
C THR A 208 6.22 8.88 -15.93
N LEU A 209 5.26 8.60 -15.06
CA LEU A 209 3.86 8.81 -15.39
C LEU A 209 3.69 10.32 -15.61
N GLU A 210 3.09 10.74 -16.71
CA GLU A 210 2.54 12.09 -16.75
C GLU A 210 1.48 12.16 -15.67
N LEU A 211 1.72 13.03 -14.69
CA LEU A 211 0.80 13.20 -13.58
C LEU A 211 -0.52 13.80 -14.10
N PRO A 212 -1.67 13.43 -13.51
CA PRO A 212 -2.95 14.00 -13.87
C PRO A 212 -2.88 15.53 -13.91
N SER A 213 -3.27 16.12 -15.03
CA SER A 213 -3.25 17.57 -15.23
C SER A 213 -4.55 18.24 -14.81
N ASP A 214 -5.62 17.48 -14.60
CA ASP A 214 -6.94 17.92 -14.15
C ASP A 214 -7.57 16.96 -13.12
N GLY A 215 -8.76 17.33 -12.63
CA GLY A 215 -9.55 16.53 -11.68
C GLY A 215 -9.03 16.48 -10.24
N PRO A 216 -9.66 15.66 -9.38
CA PRO A 216 -9.34 15.58 -7.95
C PRO A 216 -7.90 15.18 -7.66
N ALA A 217 -7.30 14.32 -8.52
CA ALA A 217 -5.91 13.93 -8.38
C ALA A 217 -4.95 15.11 -8.59
N ARG A 218 -5.22 16.00 -9.55
CA ARG A 218 -4.43 17.22 -9.73
C ARG A 218 -4.55 18.15 -8.52
N GLU A 219 -5.72 18.28 -7.93
CA GLU A 219 -5.94 19.12 -6.74
C GLU A 219 -5.12 18.63 -5.55
N VAL A 220 -5.12 17.32 -5.29
CA VAL A 220 -4.25 16.70 -4.28
C VAL A 220 -2.78 16.97 -4.59
N LEU A 221 -2.38 16.84 -5.86
CA LEU A 221 -1.01 17.10 -6.30
C LEU A 221 -0.61 18.57 -6.12
N LYS A 222 -1.52 19.54 -6.24
CA LYS A 222 -1.19 20.95 -5.93
C LYS A 222 -0.76 21.12 -4.47
N VAL A 223 -1.44 20.45 -3.53
CA VAL A 223 -1.11 20.49 -2.09
C VAL A 223 0.20 19.72 -1.82
N HIS A 224 0.39 18.59 -2.50
CA HIS A 224 1.66 17.84 -2.50
C HIS A 224 2.85 18.71 -2.94
N ASP A 225 2.74 19.35 -4.11
CA ASP A 225 3.77 20.20 -4.69
C ASP A 225 4.06 21.38 -3.73
N ALA A 226 3.03 22.03 -3.20
CA ALA A 226 3.16 23.13 -2.25
C ALA A 226 3.91 22.72 -0.96
N PHE A 227 3.66 21.53 -0.42
CA PHE A 227 4.38 21.01 0.73
C PHE A 227 5.89 20.86 0.44
N TYR A 228 6.24 20.22 -0.68
CA TYR A 228 7.65 19.99 -1.02
C TYR A 228 8.38 21.27 -1.45
N ASP A 229 7.69 22.20 -2.10
CA ASP A 229 8.22 23.53 -2.40
C ASP A 229 8.51 24.32 -1.11
N ALA A 230 7.57 24.31 -0.15
CA ALA A 230 7.77 24.93 1.16
C ALA A 230 8.93 24.28 1.93
N LEU A 231 9.03 22.95 1.91
CA LEU A 231 10.11 22.19 2.54
C LEU A 231 11.47 22.55 1.93
N SER A 232 11.56 22.63 0.61
CA SER A 232 12.78 22.94 -0.13
C SER A 232 13.27 24.37 0.13
N ARG A 233 12.33 25.34 0.20
CA ARG A 233 12.64 26.75 0.45
C ARG A 233 12.85 27.08 1.92
N GLY A 234 12.35 26.23 2.83
CA GLY A 234 12.24 26.52 4.26
C GLY A 234 11.21 27.61 4.54
N ASP A 235 10.11 27.65 3.79
CA ASP A 235 9.06 28.65 3.93
C ASP A 235 8.04 28.18 4.97
N GLU A 236 8.11 28.75 6.18
CA GLU A 236 7.22 28.40 7.29
C GLU A 236 5.75 28.76 7.01
N ALA A 237 5.49 29.88 6.32
CA ALA A 237 4.14 30.33 6.04
C ALA A 237 3.46 29.42 5.00
N ALA A 238 4.19 29.09 3.94
CA ALA A 238 3.73 28.14 2.92
C ALA A 238 3.59 26.72 3.49
N MET A 239 4.51 26.30 4.38
CA MET A 239 4.40 25.01 5.06
C MET A 239 3.13 24.97 5.91
N ALA A 240 2.89 25.98 6.74
CA ALA A 240 1.66 26.06 7.54
C ALA A 240 0.41 26.04 6.64
N ALA A 241 0.44 26.71 5.48
CA ALA A 241 -0.67 26.68 4.52
C ALA A 241 -0.92 25.28 3.92
N ALA A 242 0.12 24.48 3.66
CA ALA A 242 -0.04 23.11 3.16
C ALA A 242 -0.79 22.18 4.14
N TRP A 243 -0.71 22.48 5.44
CA TRP A 243 -1.41 21.76 6.51
C TRP A 243 -2.74 22.40 6.92
N ARG A 244 -3.07 23.60 6.41
CA ARG A 244 -4.32 24.29 6.78
C ARG A 244 -5.52 23.62 6.14
N GLY A 245 -6.52 23.32 6.97
CA GLY A 245 -7.88 23.05 6.54
C GLY A 245 -8.66 22.30 7.61
N GLY A 246 -9.75 22.94 8.05
CA GLY A 246 -10.75 22.38 8.96
C GLY A 246 -10.25 21.88 10.32
N GLU A 247 -11.18 21.69 11.25
CA GLU A 247 -10.87 21.05 12.53
C GLU A 247 -10.40 19.60 12.29
N ARG A 248 -9.36 19.18 13.01
CA ARG A 248 -8.78 17.85 12.86
C ARG A 248 -9.77 16.78 13.36
N LYS A 249 -10.52 16.13 12.44
CA LYS A 249 -11.51 15.09 12.80
C LYS A 249 -10.94 13.83 13.48
N LYS A 250 -9.64 13.54 13.34
CA LYS A 250 -8.96 12.35 13.88
C LYS A 250 -7.71 12.74 14.69
N PRO A 251 -7.37 12.01 15.77
CA PRO A 251 -6.14 12.26 16.53
C PRO A 251 -4.88 12.26 15.65
N SER A 252 -3.84 12.96 16.09
CA SER A 252 -2.58 12.95 15.38
C SER A 252 -1.92 11.57 15.38
N PRO A 253 -1.36 11.12 14.23
CA PRO A 253 -0.53 9.92 14.21
C PRO A 253 0.75 10.07 15.05
N LEU A 254 1.09 11.29 15.50
CA LEU A 254 2.27 11.58 16.31
C LEU A 254 2.07 11.35 17.81
N GLU A 255 0.84 11.40 18.33
CA GLU A 255 0.58 11.34 19.78
C GLU A 255 1.24 10.13 20.44
N ARG A 256 1.05 8.95 19.85
CA ARG A 256 1.66 7.70 20.35
C ARG A 256 3.19 7.71 20.42
N PHE A 257 3.86 8.52 19.58
CA PHE A 257 5.32 8.63 19.61
C PHE A 257 5.74 9.60 20.70
N ILE A 258 5.01 10.71 20.84
CA ILE A 258 5.23 11.71 21.88
C ILE A 258 5.00 11.10 23.26
N GLU A 259 3.93 10.33 23.45
CA GLU A 259 3.63 9.58 24.67
C GLU A 259 4.74 8.57 25.03
N ARG A 260 5.45 8.04 24.02
CA ARG A 260 6.61 7.15 24.20
C ARG A 260 7.94 7.90 24.34
N GLY A 261 7.89 9.22 24.51
CA GLY A 261 9.05 10.08 24.77
C GLY A 261 9.77 10.58 23.50
N ALA A 262 9.17 10.45 22.32
CA ALA A 262 9.76 10.99 21.11
C ALA A 262 9.63 12.53 21.08
N VAL A 263 10.69 13.20 20.64
CA VAL A 263 10.74 14.66 20.57
C VAL A 263 10.07 15.14 19.28
N LEU A 264 9.11 16.07 19.43
CA LEU A 264 8.49 16.77 18.32
C LEU A 264 9.31 18.01 17.97
N ASP A 265 9.97 17.98 16.81
CA ASP A 265 10.61 19.15 16.23
C ASP A 265 9.55 19.94 15.44
N GLY A 266 9.24 21.17 15.87
CA GLY A 266 8.29 22.03 15.18
C GLY A 266 8.77 22.46 13.78
N TRP A 267 7.86 22.90 12.90
CA TRP A 267 8.22 23.30 11.53
C TRP A 267 9.32 24.36 11.45
N ALA A 268 9.33 25.34 12.37
CA ALA A 268 10.41 26.32 12.48
C ALA A 268 11.80 25.69 12.72
N THR A 269 11.86 24.53 13.39
CA THR A 269 13.11 23.76 13.58
C THR A 269 13.42 22.89 12.38
N VAL A 270 12.41 22.21 11.81
CA VAL A 270 12.58 21.29 10.67
C VAL A 270 13.02 22.03 9.41
N LEU A 271 12.53 23.26 9.20
CA LEU A 271 12.77 24.07 7.99
C LEU A 271 14.08 24.87 8.02
N ARG A 272 14.84 24.81 9.12
CA ARG A 272 16.13 25.50 9.22
C ARG A 272 17.08 25.03 8.11
N PRO A 273 17.91 25.92 7.54
CA PRO A 273 18.83 25.55 6.46
C PRO A 273 19.76 24.37 6.77
N ASP A 274 20.19 24.23 8.04
CA ASP A 274 21.06 23.14 8.51
C ASP A 274 20.32 21.83 8.85
N ARG A 275 18.99 21.82 8.76
CA ARG A 275 18.13 20.68 9.15
C ARG A 275 17.28 20.16 8.00
N ARG A 276 16.80 21.03 7.12
CA ARG A 276 15.95 20.65 6.00
C ARG A 276 16.70 19.80 4.97
N PRO A 277 16.03 18.91 4.22
CA PRO A 277 16.68 18.11 3.20
C PRO A 277 17.25 18.97 2.06
N GLU A 278 18.54 18.79 1.75
CA GLU A 278 19.16 19.39 0.57
C GLU A 278 19.19 18.42 -0.61
N GLY A 279 18.94 18.95 -1.82
CA GLY A 279 18.99 18.18 -3.07
C GLY A 279 17.93 17.08 -3.17
N LEU A 280 16.82 17.21 -2.44
CA LEU A 280 15.70 16.27 -2.47
C LEU A 280 15.11 16.20 -3.89
N LYS A 281 15.05 15.00 -4.46
CA LYS A 281 14.41 14.73 -5.75
C LYS A 281 13.25 13.79 -5.56
N LEU A 282 12.10 14.17 -6.11
CA LEU A 282 10.90 13.35 -6.12
C LEU A 282 10.83 12.55 -7.41
N SER A 283 10.38 11.31 -7.31
CA SER A 283 10.15 10.46 -8.47
C SER A 283 9.05 9.45 -8.21
N ASP A 284 8.48 8.91 -9.29
CA ASP A 284 7.58 7.75 -9.23
C ASP A 284 6.31 8.01 -8.39
N VAL A 285 5.85 9.25 -8.35
CA VAL A 285 4.63 9.72 -7.64
C VAL A 285 3.42 8.90 -8.08
N ASP A 286 2.62 8.49 -7.10
CA ASP A 286 1.37 7.75 -7.30
C ASP A 286 0.30 8.28 -6.35
N VAL A 287 -0.89 8.55 -6.88
CA VAL A 287 -2.02 9.13 -6.15
C VAL A 287 -3.14 8.10 -6.10
N THR A 288 -3.76 7.96 -4.93
CA THR A 288 -4.93 7.12 -4.70
C THR A 288 -5.98 7.99 -4.03
N ILE A 289 -7.18 8.07 -4.59
CA ILE A 289 -8.30 8.80 -4.00
C ILE A 289 -9.42 7.82 -3.72
N GLU A 290 -9.96 7.90 -2.51
CA GLU A 290 -11.09 7.12 -2.05
C GLU A 290 -12.03 8.03 -1.26
N ARG A 291 -13.20 8.33 -1.85
CA ARG A 291 -14.19 9.25 -1.26
C ARG A 291 -13.54 10.59 -0.87
N ASP A 292 -13.45 10.83 0.43
CA ASP A 292 -12.94 12.06 1.03
C ASP A 292 -11.52 11.90 1.59
N VAL A 293 -10.81 10.83 1.21
CA VAL A 293 -9.43 10.58 1.61
C VAL A 293 -8.57 10.38 0.37
N ALA A 294 -7.42 11.04 0.31
CA ALA A 294 -6.41 10.78 -0.70
C ALA A 294 -5.11 10.32 -0.05
N THR A 295 -4.37 9.48 -0.74
CA THR A 295 -3.02 9.07 -0.36
C THR A 295 -2.09 9.24 -1.55
N VAL A 296 -0.98 9.96 -1.33
CA VAL A 296 0.11 10.10 -2.30
C VAL A 296 1.30 9.29 -1.79
N SER A 297 1.86 8.44 -2.63
CA SER A 297 3.14 7.79 -2.37
C SER A 297 4.19 8.27 -3.37
N VAL A 298 5.40 8.57 -2.91
CA VAL A 298 6.48 9.11 -3.74
C VAL A 298 7.84 8.56 -3.30
N LEU A 299 8.77 8.44 -4.23
CA LEU A 299 10.15 8.14 -3.93
C LEU A 299 10.95 9.42 -3.77
N GLU A 300 11.50 9.60 -2.59
CA GLU A 300 12.39 10.69 -2.23
C GLU A 300 13.84 10.21 -2.37
N SER A 301 14.61 10.86 -3.23
CA SER A 301 16.06 10.67 -3.31
C SER A 301 16.74 11.87 -2.66
N VAL A 302 17.53 11.62 -1.63
CA VAL A 302 18.30 12.66 -0.92
C VAL A 302 19.72 12.75 -1.49
N GLY A 303 20.38 13.90 -1.31
CA GLY A 303 21.71 14.16 -1.89
C GLY A 303 22.80 13.14 -1.51
N ASN A 304 22.64 12.43 -0.39
CA ASN A 304 23.57 11.37 0.03
C ASN A 304 23.36 10.01 -0.66
N GLY A 305 22.42 9.92 -1.61
CA GLY A 305 22.11 8.71 -2.37
C GLY A 305 21.07 7.78 -1.73
N ALA A 306 20.62 8.06 -0.50
CA ALA A 306 19.53 7.27 0.10
C ALA A 306 18.21 7.54 -0.61
N THR A 307 17.38 6.49 -0.68
CA THR A 307 16.01 6.57 -1.20
C THR A 307 15.02 6.23 -0.08
N LEU A 308 14.00 7.07 0.06
CA LEU A 308 12.90 6.89 0.99
C LEU A 308 11.60 6.72 0.19
N LEU A 309 10.68 5.93 0.73
CA LEU A 309 9.28 5.96 0.30
C LEU A 309 8.55 6.89 1.26
N ALA A 310 8.06 8.01 0.73
CA ALA A 310 7.18 8.89 1.46
C ALA A 310 5.73 8.55 1.17
N THR A 311 4.89 8.66 2.19
CA THR A 311 3.43 8.57 2.09
C THR A 311 2.83 9.80 2.72
N GLN A 312 1.96 10.47 1.96
CA GLN A 312 1.15 11.58 2.43
C GLN A 312 -0.32 11.21 2.38
N THR A 313 -1.07 11.55 3.42
CA THR A 313 -2.53 11.35 3.45
C THR A 313 -3.22 12.70 3.52
N TYR A 314 -4.34 12.83 2.82
CA TYR A 314 -5.12 14.05 2.72
C TYR A 314 -6.57 13.74 3.05
N ASP A 315 -7.25 14.66 3.71
CA ASP A 315 -8.70 14.63 3.87
C ASP A 315 -9.30 15.71 2.97
N LYS A 316 -10.45 15.41 2.37
CA LYS A 316 -11.26 16.39 1.67
C LYS A 316 -11.92 17.28 2.70
N THR A 317 -11.79 18.58 2.51
CA THR A 317 -12.35 19.60 3.40
C THR A 317 -13.40 20.38 2.66
N ASP A 318 -14.58 20.51 3.26
CA ASP A 318 -15.57 21.48 2.85
C ASP A 318 -15.19 22.83 3.46
N SER A 319 -14.96 23.83 2.63
CA SER A 319 -14.71 25.21 3.05
C SER A 319 -15.68 26.17 2.37
N ASP A 320 -15.83 27.37 2.92
CA ASP A 320 -16.68 28.43 2.35
C ASP A 320 -16.22 28.86 0.94
N GLU A 321 -14.95 28.58 0.58
CA GLU A 321 -14.35 28.82 -0.74
C GLU A 321 -14.50 27.61 -1.70
N GLY A 322 -15.16 26.53 -1.26
CA GLY A 322 -15.37 25.29 -2.01
C GLY A 322 -14.72 24.06 -1.36
N ALA A 323 -14.95 22.89 -1.96
CA ALA A 323 -14.32 21.66 -1.51
C ALA A 323 -12.84 21.64 -1.93
N GLY A 324 -11.95 21.40 -0.98
CA GLY A 324 -10.50 21.34 -1.17
C GLY A 324 -9.88 20.11 -0.53
N TRP A 325 -8.55 20.00 -0.61
CA TRP A 325 -7.79 18.93 0.03
C TRP A 325 -6.80 19.52 1.03
N THR A 326 -6.65 18.86 2.17
CA THR A 326 -5.72 19.27 3.22
C THR A 326 -4.80 18.13 3.60
N LEU A 327 -3.50 18.39 3.73
CA LEU A 327 -2.52 17.41 4.18
C LEU A 327 -2.73 17.06 5.67
N ARG A 328 -2.68 15.77 5.99
CA ARG A 328 -3.03 15.23 7.32
C ARG A 328 -1.90 14.47 7.99
N SER A 329 -1.10 13.81 7.17
CA SER A 329 0.12 13.19 7.62
C SER A 329 1.09 13.13 6.46
N HIS A 330 2.37 13.24 6.79
CA HIS A 330 3.48 12.94 5.91
C HIS A 330 4.41 12.01 6.68
N TYR A 331 4.83 10.92 6.08
CA TYR A 331 5.82 10.07 6.71
C TYR A 331 6.69 9.36 5.70
N THR A 332 7.91 9.02 6.13
CA THR A 332 8.90 8.36 5.30
C THR A 332 9.31 7.02 5.88
N ILE A 333 9.75 6.12 5.01
CA ILE A 333 10.45 4.89 5.39
C ILE A 333 11.66 4.70 4.46
N PRO A 334 12.71 4.01 4.90
CA PRO A 334 13.77 3.60 3.98
C PRO A 334 13.20 2.71 2.87
N TYR A 335 13.56 3.00 1.63
CA TYR A 335 13.10 2.24 0.46
C TYR A 335 14.18 2.21 -0.61
N GLY A 336 14.94 1.12 -0.72
CA GLY A 336 15.96 1.00 -1.77
C GLY A 336 17.16 0.13 -1.41
N LYS A 337 18.16 0.17 -2.31
CA LYS A 337 19.40 -0.61 -2.26
C LYS A 337 20.29 -0.20 -1.08
N ASP A 338 20.33 1.09 -0.78
CA ASP A 338 21.21 1.69 0.22
C ASP A 338 20.34 2.18 1.39
N THR A 339 20.00 1.26 2.29
CA THR A 339 19.27 1.57 3.54
C THR A 339 20.21 2.26 4.55
N VAL A 340 20.86 3.34 4.12
CA VAL A 340 21.64 4.25 4.97
C VAL A 340 20.72 5.12 5.82
N ALA A 341 19.45 5.25 5.44
CA ALA A 341 18.45 5.97 6.21
C ALA A 341 18.20 5.28 7.56
N LYS A 342 18.88 5.77 8.60
CA LYS A 342 18.72 5.32 9.99
C LYS A 342 17.48 5.90 10.66
N ILE A 343 16.91 6.95 10.07
CA ILE A 343 15.80 7.72 10.59
C ILE A 343 14.68 7.76 9.56
N ALA A 344 13.46 7.58 10.03
CA ALA A 344 12.22 7.82 9.33
C ALA A 344 11.52 9.02 9.98
N LEU A 345 10.82 9.82 9.19
CA LEU A 345 10.05 10.95 9.69
C LEU A 345 8.58 10.57 9.80
N ARG A 346 7.94 11.15 10.82
CA ARG A 346 6.49 11.12 11.03
C ARG A 346 6.09 12.57 11.28
N CYS A 347 5.32 13.17 10.39
CA CYS A 347 5.00 14.59 10.43
C CYS A 347 3.50 14.85 10.40
N ASP A 348 3.12 15.94 11.06
CA ASP A 348 1.78 16.54 11.06
C ASP A 348 1.89 18.08 11.00
N GLU A 349 0.78 18.79 11.18
CA GLU A 349 0.70 20.25 11.16
C GLU A 349 1.61 20.96 12.16
N ARG A 350 2.05 20.27 13.23
CA ARG A 350 2.90 20.86 14.27
C ARG A 350 4.38 20.74 13.91
N GLY A 351 4.76 19.71 13.17
CA GLY A 351 6.15 19.42 12.81
C GLY A 351 6.39 17.94 12.58
N CYS A 352 7.59 17.47 12.92
CA CYS A 352 8.02 16.09 12.69
C CYS A 352 8.61 15.44 13.95
N VAL A 353 8.38 14.14 14.08
CA VAL A 353 9.12 13.25 14.97
C VAL A 353 10.07 12.40 14.14
N ALA A 354 11.34 12.37 14.54
CA ALA A 354 12.35 11.48 14.00
C ALA A 354 12.32 10.14 14.75
N VAL A 355 12.04 9.05 14.04
CA VAL A 355 12.01 7.70 14.61
C VAL A 355 13.09 6.82 13.99
N PRO A 356 13.72 5.91 14.74
CA PRO A 356 14.65 4.94 14.16
C PRO A 356 13.94 4.11 13.09
N ALA A 357 14.56 3.96 11.92
CA ALA A 357 14.02 3.17 10.81
C ALA A 357 13.68 1.72 11.22
N LYS A 358 14.48 1.13 12.11
CA LYS A 358 14.22 -0.21 12.66
C LYS A 358 13.01 -0.26 13.59
N ALA A 359 12.69 0.83 14.30
CA ALA A 359 11.53 0.89 15.19
C ALA A 359 10.23 0.88 14.38
N VAL A 360 10.23 1.59 13.23
CA VAL A 360 9.13 1.55 12.26
C VAL A 360 8.85 0.12 11.79
N ALA A 361 9.90 -0.65 11.47
CA ALA A 361 9.81 -2.03 10.98
C ALA A 361 9.26 -3.07 11.98
N SER A 362 9.02 -2.67 13.23
CA SER A 362 8.49 -3.53 14.29
C SER A 362 7.12 -3.08 14.80
N GLU A 363 6.50 -2.09 14.15
CA GLU A 363 5.22 -1.54 14.58
C GLU A 363 4.06 -2.52 14.28
N PRO A 364 3.11 -2.67 15.22
CA PRO A 364 1.84 -3.31 14.92
C PRO A 364 1.04 -2.45 13.93
N PRO A 365 0.15 -3.06 13.14
CA PRO A 365 -0.57 -2.39 12.06
C PRO A 365 -1.58 -1.36 12.59
N ARG A 366 -1.93 -0.39 11.74
CA ARG A 366 -2.98 0.62 11.97
C ARG A 366 -4.40 0.05 11.93
#